data_AF-A0A7V5G0N0-F1
#
_entry.id   AF-A0A7V5G0N0-F1
#
_cell.length_a   1.000
_cell.length_b   1.000
_cell.length_c   1.000
_cell.angle_alpha   90.00
_cell.angle_beta   90.00
_cell.angle_gamma   90.00
#
_symmetry.space_group_name_H-M   'P 1'
#
loop_
_entity.id
_entity.type
_entity.pdbx_description
1 polymer ?
#
loop_
_entity_poly.entity_id
_entity_poly.type
_entity_poly.pdbx_seq_one_letter_code
_entity_poly.pdbx_strand_id
1 'polypeptide(L)'
;MVTPNLFHIQNNLERESVTTSMNNSTKSTTIRTIELFAGVGGFRIGLENASINDKAFEITWSNQWEPSTKTQHASDVYCARFGYENHSNEDIAKVDVENIPNHDVLVGGFPCQDYSVASTLKNSHGIVGKKGVLWWQIYRILFQKKEKAPNYLLLENVDRLLKSPASQRGRDFAIILSSLNALGYAVEWRVINAAD
;
A
#
# COMPACT_ATOMS: atom_id res chain seq x y z
N MET A 1 26.93 6.82 -58.21
CA MET A 1 25.86 6.78 -57.18
C MET A 1 25.41 5.33 -57.11
N VAL A 2 25.81 4.57 -56.09
CA VAL A 2 25.50 3.14 -55.99
C VAL A 2 24.13 3.00 -55.36
N THR A 3 23.17 2.45 -56.11
CA THR A 3 21.83 2.11 -55.60
C THR A 3 21.96 1.01 -54.55
N PRO A 4 21.36 1.16 -53.36
CA PRO A 4 21.38 0.11 -52.35
C PRO A 4 20.73 -1.16 -52.89
N ASN A 5 21.38 -2.30 -52.64
CA ASN A 5 20.88 -3.63 -53.02
C ASN A 5 19.55 -3.90 -52.29
N LEU A 6 18.49 -4.23 -53.04
CA LEU A 6 17.15 -4.52 -52.54
C LEU A 6 17.14 -5.62 -51.46
N PHE A 7 18.07 -6.58 -51.55
CA PHE A 7 18.25 -7.65 -50.55
C PHE A 7 18.74 -7.14 -49.19
N HIS A 8 19.52 -6.05 -49.16
CA HIS A 8 19.94 -5.44 -47.89
C HIS A 8 18.81 -4.66 -47.24
N ILE A 9 17.94 -4.05 -48.04
CA ILE A 9 16.77 -3.32 -47.54
C ILE A 9 15.75 -4.31 -46.93
N GLN A 10 15.46 -5.44 -47.61
CA GLN A 10 14.56 -6.45 -47.06
C GLN A 10 15.09 -7.06 -45.76
N ASN A 11 16.37 -7.41 -45.69
CA ASN A 11 16.97 -7.94 -44.47
C ASN A 11 16.94 -6.94 -43.30
N ASN A 12 17.06 -5.63 -43.58
CA ASN A 12 16.97 -4.60 -42.55
C ASN A 12 15.52 -4.37 -42.11
N LEU A 13 14.55 -4.43 -43.02
CA LEU A 13 13.11 -4.35 -42.69
C LEU A 13 12.62 -5.58 -41.91
N GLU A 14 13.12 -6.78 -42.24
CA GLU A 14 12.87 -8.01 -41.47
C GLU A 14 13.52 -7.95 -40.08
N ARG A 15 14.75 -7.42 -39.98
CA ARG A 15 15.39 -7.20 -38.67
C ARG A 15 14.66 -6.14 -37.84
N GLU A 16 14.25 -5.02 -38.43
CA GLU A 16 13.49 -3.97 -37.72
C GLU A 16 12.10 -4.46 -37.28
N SER A 17 11.40 -5.23 -38.11
CA SER A 17 10.10 -5.82 -37.74
C SER A 17 10.23 -6.90 -36.65
N VAL A 18 11.28 -7.72 -36.68
CA VAL A 18 11.60 -8.67 -35.59
C VAL A 18 11.97 -7.94 -34.31
N THR A 19 12.78 -6.88 -34.38
CA THR A 19 13.18 -6.06 -33.21
C THR A 19 11.97 -5.31 -32.62
N THR A 20 11.03 -4.86 -33.46
CA THR A 20 9.78 -4.21 -33.03
C THR A 20 8.82 -5.21 -32.37
N SER A 21 8.83 -6.49 -32.77
CA SER A 21 8.00 -7.55 -32.18
C SER A 21 8.49 -8.07 -30.82
N MET A 22 9.73 -7.75 -30.42
CA MET A 22 10.29 -8.16 -29.12
C MET A 22 10.00 -7.19 -27.96
N ASN A 23 9.31 -6.07 -28.24
CA ASN A 23 8.74 -5.21 -27.19
C ASN A 23 7.33 -5.65 -26.76
N ASN A 24 7.09 -6.97 -26.73
CA ASN A 24 6.02 -7.50 -25.90
C ASN A 24 6.39 -7.24 -24.44
N SER A 25 5.83 -6.15 -23.90
CA SER A 25 5.72 -5.91 -22.47
C SER A 25 5.44 -7.24 -21.76
N THR A 26 6.46 -7.77 -21.08
CA THR A 26 6.28 -8.83 -20.11
C THR A 26 5.37 -8.24 -19.04
N LYS A 27 4.06 -8.47 -19.17
CA LYS A 27 3.08 -8.12 -18.16
C LYS A 27 3.62 -8.65 -16.84
N SER A 28 3.87 -7.77 -15.87
CA SER A 28 4.34 -8.15 -14.54
C SER A 28 3.52 -9.34 -14.04
N THR A 29 4.22 -10.44 -13.76
CA THR A 29 3.65 -11.69 -13.26
C THR A 29 3.31 -11.60 -11.78
N THR A 30 3.77 -10.54 -11.10
CA THR A 30 3.51 -10.31 -9.67
C THR A 30 2.72 -9.03 -9.43
N ILE A 31 1.92 -9.06 -8.37
CA ILE A 31 1.22 -7.92 -7.78
C ILE A 31 2.07 -7.45 -6.61
N ARG A 32 2.83 -6.37 -6.82
CA ARG A 32 3.75 -5.86 -5.80
C ARG A 32 2.94 -5.20 -4.71
N THR A 33 3.20 -5.62 -3.49
CA THR A 33 2.41 -5.22 -2.33
C THR A 33 3.31 -4.72 -1.23
N ILE A 34 2.91 -3.63 -0.57
CA ILE A 34 3.54 -3.24 0.69
C ILE A 34 2.62 -3.50 1.87
N GLU A 35 3.22 -3.87 3.00
CA GLU A 35 2.52 -4.16 4.24
C GLU A 35 2.90 -3.14 5.32
N LEU A 36 1.96 -2.25 5.65
CA LEU A 36 2.11 -1.32 6.77
C LEU A 36 1.57 -1.97 8.05
N PHE A 37 2.24 -1.70 9.18
CA PHE A 37 1.83 -2.25 10.48
C PHE A 37 1.77 -3.78 10.43
N ALA A 38 2.82 -4.40 9.89
CA ALA A 38 2.86 -5.81 9.50
C ALA A 38 2.60 -6.78 10.66
N GLY A 39 2.82 -6.34 11.91
CA GLY A 39 2.82 -7.23 13.06
C GLY A 39 3.80 -8.38 12.83
N VAL A 40 3.28 -9.61 12.91
CA VAL A 40 4.05 -10.84 12.65
C VAL A 40 3.88 -11.38 11.21
N GLY A 41 3.24 -10.62 10.31
CA GLY A 41 3.13 -10.92 8.88
C GLY A 41 1.84 -11.64 8.47
N GLY A 42 0.72 -11.29 9.10
CA GLY A 42 -0.58 -11.89 8.79
C GLY A 42 -1.03 -11.64 7.36
N PHE A 43 -0.92 -10.41 6.85
CA PHE A 43 -1.27 -10.12 5.46
C PHE A 43 -0.32 -10.82 4.50
N ARG A 44 0.99 -10.80 4.79
CA ARG A 44 1.99 -11.49 3.96
C ARG A 44 1.64 -12.95 3.73
N ILE A 45 1.38 -13.70 4.79
CA ILE A 45 1.02 -15.12 4.69
C ILE A 45 -0.27 -15.31 3.87
N GLY A 46 -1.30 -14.49 4.11
CA GLY A 46 -2.55 -14.60 3.38
C GLY A 46 -2.38 -14.30 1.87
N LEU A 47 -1.66 -13.23 1.55
CA LEU A 47 -1.52 -12.75 0.17
C LEU A 47 -0.53 -13.58 -0.65
N GLU A 48 0.61 -13.98 -0.09
CA GLU A 48 1.58 -14.84 -0.80
C GLU A 48 1.00 -16.23 -1.11
N ASN A 49 -0.05 -16.66 -0.39
CA ASN A 49 -0.81 -17.88 -0.70
C ASN A 49 -1.99 -17.64 -1.67
N ALA A 50 -2.23 -16.41 -2.11
CA ALA A 50 -3.30 -16.02 -3.01
C ALA A 50 -2.78 -15.64 -4.40
N SER A 51 -3.67 -15.70 -5.39
CA SER A 51 -3.40 -15.19 -6.74
C SER A 51 -4.67 -14.68 -7.40
N ILE A 52 -4.51 -13.75 -8.35
CA ILE A 52 -5.62 -13.20 -9.15
C ILE A 52 -5.19 -13.23 -10.61
N ASN A 53 -5.97 -13.91 -11.47
CA ASN A 53 -5.70 -14.04 -12.90
C ASN A 53 -4.25 -14.50 -13.18
N ASP A 54 -3.83 -15.57 -12.50
CA ASP A 54 -2.48 -16.16 -12.56
C ASP A 54 -1.33 -15.24 -12.07
N LYS A 55 -1.65 -14.11 -11.43
CA LYS A 55 -0.65 -13.25 -10.79
C LYS A 55 -0.60 -13.49 -9.29
N ALA A 56 0.59 -13.80 -8.78
CA ALA A 56 0.85 -13.95 -7.36
C ALA A 56 1.07 -12.58 -6.69
N PHE A 57 0.70 -12.47 -5.42
CA PHE A 57 1.13 -11.32 -4.62
C PHE A 57 2.58 -11.51 -4.17
N GLU A 58 3.31 -10.40 -4.14
CA GLU A 58 4.68 -10.34 -3.65
C GLU A 58 4.80 -9.19 -2.66
N ILE A 59 5.17 -9.48 -1.41
CA ILE A 59 5.44 -8.41 -0.43
C ILE A 59 6.83 -7.84 -0.71
N THR A 60 6.87 -6.67 -1.32
CA THR A 60 8.12 -6.01 -1.73
C THR A 60 8.68 -5.07 -0.68
N TRP A 61 7.87 -4.67 0.30
CA TRP A 61 8.30 -3.89 1.45
C TRP A 61 7.34 -4.01 2.62
N SER A 62 7.86 -3.97 3.84
CA SER A 62 7.03 -4.02 5.05
C SER A 62 7.52 -3.03 6.11
N ASN A 63 6.61 -2.57 6.95
CA ASN A 63 6.92 -1.74 8.10
C ASN A 63 6.24 -2.27 9.37
N GLN A 64 7.01 -2.37 10.44
CA GLN A 64 6.50 -2.70 11.77
C GLN A 64 7.31 -1.98 12.84
N TRP A 65 6.63 -1.19 13.68
CA TRP A 65 7.24 -0.47 14.79
C TRP A 65 6.33 -0.49 16.02
N GLU A 66 6.91 -0.82 17.17
CA GLU A 66 6.23 -0.91 18.47
C GLU A 66 6.72 0.23 19.36
N PRO A 67 6.04 1.40 19.38
CA PRO A 67 6.54 2.61 20.06
C PRO A 67 6.54 2.50 21.59
N SER A 68 5.74 1.58 22.15
CA SER A 68 5.58 1.42 23.60
C SER A 68 6.61 0.48 24.24
N THR A 69 7.49 -0.13 23.46
CA THR A 69 8.47 -1.12 23.93
C THR A 69 9.85 -0.83 23.36
N LYS A 70 10.90 -1.13 24.13
CA LYS A 70 12.28 -1.08 23.62
C LYS A 70 12.55 -2.23 22.66
N THR A 71 12.06 -3.42 23.01
CA THR A 71 12.14 -4.61 22.17
C THR A 71 11.03 -4.60 21.14
N GLN A 72 11.35 -5.03 19.92
CA GLN A 72 10.47 -4.98 18.76
C GLN A 72 10.01 -6.39 18.40
N HIS A 73 9.32 -7.05 19.34
CA HIS A 73 8.96 -8.46 19.26
C HIS A 73 8.25 -8.84 17.95
N ALA A 74 7.32 -8.02 17.48
CA ALA A 74 6.59 -8.30 16.25
C ALA A 74 7.51 -8.23 15.03
N SER A 75 8.37 -7.21 14.97
CA SER A 75 9.39 -7.07 13.92
C SER A 75 10.41 -8.20 13.96
N ASP A 76 10.88 -8.57 15.16
CA ASP A 76 11.83 -9.68 15.35
C ASP A 76 11.25 -11.00 14.84
N VAL A 77 9.99 -11.31 15.18
CA VAL A 77 9.29 -12.51 14.69
C VAL A 77 9.09 -12.45 13.18
N TYR A 78 8.71 -11.29 12.63
CA TYR A 78 8.56 -11.10 11.20
C TYR A 78 9.88 -11.38 10.47
N CYS A 79 10.98 -10.76 10.90
CA CYS A 79 12.30 -10.91 10.30
C CYS A 79 12.87 -12.32 10.47
N ALA A 80 12.63 -12.98 11.60
CA ALA A 80 13.04 -14.36 11.82
C ALA A 80 12.40 -15.33 10.81
N ARG A 81 11.19 -15.01 10.33
CA ARG A 81 10.45 -15.82 9.35
C ARG A 81 10.74 -15.43 7.90
N PHE A 82 10.81 -14.13 7.60
CA PHE A 82 10.83 -13.62 6.23
C PHE A 82 12.13 -12.92 5.81
N GLY A 83 13.09 -12.78 6.74
CA GLY A 83 14.31 -12.03 6.54
C GLY A 83 14.16 -10.54 6.85
N TYR A 84 15.30 -9.86 6.97
CA TYR A 84 15.39 -8.42 7.25
C TYR A 84 15.34 -7.56 5.99
N GLU A 85 15.52 -8.18 4.81
CA GLU A 85 15.51 -7.46 3.55
C GLU A 85 14.14 -6.83 3.30
N ASN A 86 14.13 -5.55 2.94
CA ASN A 86 12.91 -4.77 2.68
C ASN A 86 11.93 -4.71 3.87
N HIS A 87 12.41 -4.90 5.10
CA HIS A 87 11.67 -4.66 6.33
C HIS A 87 12.15 -3.39 7.04
N SER A 88 11.23 -2.48 7.32
CA SER A 88 11.48 -1.25 8.07
C SER A 88 10.97 -1.40 9.51
N ASN A 89 11.90 -1.43 10.46
CA ASN A 89 11.60 -1.31 11.89
C ASN A 89 11.72 0.13 12.38
N GLU A 90 11.03 1.05 11.70
CA GLU A 90 11.02 2.47 12.05
C GLU A 90 9.60 2.98 12.24
N ASP A 91 9.46 4.02 13.06
CA ASP A 91 8.22 4.79 13.12
C ASP A 91 7.86 5.28 11.72
N ILE A 92 6.74 4.80 11.18
CA ILE A 92 6.28 5.13 9.84
C ILE A 92 6.09 6.63 9.63
N ALA A 93 5.92 7.44 10.69
CA ALA A 93 5.87 8.89 10.59
C ALA A 93 7.23 9.53 10.21
N LYS A 94 8.34 8.81 10.44
CA LYS A 94 9.71 9.25 10.15
C LYS A 94 10.23 8.71 8.82
N VAL A 95 9.62 7.66 8.29
CA VAL A 95 10.00 7.08 6.99
C VAL A 95 9.66 8.07 5.86
N ASP A 96 10.66 8.38 5.04
CA ASP A 96 10.48 9.14 3.81
C ASP A 96 9.66 8.33 2.79
N VAL A 97 8.64 8.94 2.20
CA VAL A 97 7.75 8.29 1.23
C VAL A 97 8.50 7.92 -0.05
N GLU A 98 9.56 8.65 -0.39
CA GLU A 98 10.40 8.31 -1.55
C GLU A 98 11.18 7.00 -1.34
N ASN A 99 11.45 6.61 -0.09
CA ASN A 99 12.12 5.35 0.24
C ASN A 99 11.18 4.13 0.21
N ILE A 100 9.86 4.35 0.22
CA ILE A 100 8.88 3.27 0.08
C ILE A 100 8.84 2.89 -1.41
N PRO A 101 8.99 1.63 -1.82
CA PRO A 101 8.97 1.28 -3.24
C PRO A 101 7.59 1.52 -3.87
N ASN A 102 7.57 1.69 -5.20
CA ASN A 102 6.31 1.71 -5.94
C ASN A 102 5.66 0.32 -5.86
N HIS A 103 4.35 0.30 -5.69
CA HIS A 103 3.58 -0.91 -5.44
C HIS A 103 2.19 -0.77 -6.04
N ASP A 104 1.56 -1.92 -6.27
CA ASP A 104 0.25 -2.01 -6.89
C ASP A 104 -0.85 -2.06 -5.81
N VAL A 105 -0.51 -2.61 -4.63
CA VAL A 105 -1.41 -2.77 -3.48
C VAL A 105 -0.72 -2.31 -2.19
N LEU A 106 -1.43 -1.52 -1.38
CA LEU A 106 -1.03 -1.22 0.00
C LEU A 106 -1.98 -1.93 0.96
N VAL A 107 -1.43 -2.70 1.88
CA VAL A 107 -2.20 -3.35 2.94
C VAL A 107 -1.77 -2.86 4.31
N GLY A 108 -2.67 -2.91 5.29
CA GLY A 108 -2.28 -2.63 6.67
C GLY A 108 -3.41 -2.65 7.68
N GLY A 109 -3.13 -3.24 8.84
CA GLY A 109 -3.99 -3.22 10.03
C GLY A 109 -3.51 -2.13 10.97
N PHE A 110 -3.97 -0.90 10.77
CA PHE A 110 -3.45 0.24 11.54
C PHE A 110 -4.03 0.25 12.98
N PRO A 111 -3.23 0.57 14.01
CA PRO A 111 -3.64 0.50 15.40
C PRO A 111 -4.92 1.26 15.71
N CYS A 112 -5.82 0.59 16.42
CA CYS A 112 -7.16 1.11 16.69
C CYS A 112 -7.26 1.89 18.01
N GLN A 113 -6.19 1.95 18.82
CA GLN A 113 -6.24 2.50 20.18
C GLN A 113 -6.47 4.03 20.24
N ASP A 114 -6.23 4.74 19.13
CA ASP A 114 -6.36 6.20 18.99
C ASP A 114 -7.41 6.59 17.93
N TYR A 115 -8.62 6.03 17.99
CA TYR A 115 -9.61 6.20 16.92
C TYR A 115 -9.99 7.64 16.57
N SER A 116 -9.80 8.62 17.45
CA SER A 116 -10.17 10.01 17.15
C SER A 116 -9.22 10.57 16.08
N VAL A 117 -9.54 10.30 14.81
CA VAL A 117 -8.78 10.73 13.64
C VAL A 117 -8.83 12.25 13.47
N ALA A 118 -9.87 12.92 13.98
CA ALA A 118 -9.96 14.38 14.03
C ALA A 118 -9.71 14.93 15.44
N SER A 119 -9.10 16.11 15.51
CA SER A 119 -9.17 16.99 16.69
C SER A 119 -10.17 18.12 16.43
N THR A 120 -10.92 18.52 17.45
CA THR A 120 -11.88 19.62 17.34
C THR A 120 -11.11 20.95 17.36
N LEU A 121 -10.65 21.45 16.22
CA LEU A 121 -10.24 22.84 16.09
C LEU A 121 -11.42 23.64 15.56
N LYS A 122 -11.96 24.52 16.41
CA LYS A 122 -13.18 25.30 16.18
C LYS A 122 -13.18 26.20 14.92
N ASN A 123 -12.12 26.26 14.10
CA ASN A 123 -11.93 27.32 13.08
C ASN A 123 -11.17 26.94 11.78
N SER A 124 -11.02 25.67 11.37
CA SER A 124 -10.34 25.36 10.08
C SER A 124 -11.32 24.88 9.00
N HIS A 125 -11.31 25.56 7.85
CA HIS A 125 -12.06 25.23 6.63
C HIS A 125 -11.51 23.97 5.91
N GLY A 126 -11.09 22.95 6.67
CA GLY A 126 -10.51 21.70 6.17
C GLY A 126 -10.39 20.65 7.28
N ILE A 127 -10.40 19.37 6.89
CA ILE A 127 -10.23 18.23 7.81
C ILE A 127 -8.76 18.20 8.24
N VAL A 128 -8.47 18.63 9.47
CA VAL A 128 -7.11 18.55 10.06
C VAL A 128 -7.03 17.33 10.95
N GLY A 129 -6.14 16.41 10.60
CA GLY A 129 -5.90 15.19 11.37
C GLY A 129 -5.29 15.43 12.74
N LYS A 130 -5.66 14.62 13.73
CA LYS A 130 -4.96 14.58 15.01
C LYS A 130 -3.53 14.05 14.78
N LYS A 131 -2.52 14.86 15.12
CA LYS A 131 -1.11 14.43 15.09
C LYS A 131 -0.94 13.16 15.93
N GLY A 132 -0.22 12.18 15.39
CA GLY A 132 0.05 10.90 16.06
C GLY A 132 -0.93 9.77 15.75
N VAL A 133 -2.07 10.04 15.07
CA VAL A 133 -2.96 8.96 14.63
C VAL A 133 -2.41 8.35 13.35
N LEU A 134 -2.12 7.05 13.39
CA LEU A 134 -1.40 6.32 12.35
C LEU A 134 -2.16 6.24 11.00
N TRP A 135 -3.49 6.39 11.01
CA TRP A 135 -4.29 6.61 9.80
C TRP A 135 -3.72 7.73 8.91
N TRP A 136 -3.29 8.85 9.52
CA TRP A 136 -2.76 9.97 8.75
C TRP A 136 -1.41 9.68 8.10
N GLN A 137 -0.70 8.64 8.54
CA GLN A 137 0.53 8.20 7.88
C GLN A 137 0.21 7.40 6.61
N ILE A 138 -0.85 6.59 6.61
CA ILE A 138 -1.38 5.99 5.38
C ILE A 138 -1.78 7.10 4.41
N TYR A 139 -2.60 8.07 4.85
CA TYR A 139 -2.99 9.20 4.01
C TYR A 139 -1.79 9.99 3.48
N ARG A 140 -0.78 10.26 4.32
CA ARG A 140 0.47 10.94 3.93
C ARG A 140 1.19 10.20 2.81
N ILE A 141 1.34 8.89 2.93
CA ILE A 141 2.00 8.04 1.93
C ILE A 141 1.23 8.13 0.61
N LEU A 142 -0.09 7.89 0.63
CA LEU A 142 -0.93 7.94 -0.57
C LEU A 142 -0.88 9.32 -1.25
N PHE A 143 -1.03 10.39 -0.47
CA PHE A 143 -1.01 11.76 -0.96
C PHE A 143 0.35 12.16 -1.58
N GLN A 144 1.46 11.79 -0.93
CA GLN A 144 2.80 12.14 -1.42
C GLN A 144 3.22 11.29 -2.62
N LYS A 145 2.73 10.05 -2.74
CA LYS A 145 2.98 9.19 -3.91
C LYS A 145 2.38 9.74 -5.21
N LYS A 146 1.30 10.53 -5.16
CA LYS A 146 0.65 11.15 -6.33
C LYS A 146 0.37 10.11 -7.43
N GLU A 147 0.89 10.32 -8.64
CA GLU A 147 0.76 9.39 -9.79
C GLU A 147 1.36 7.99 -9.53
N LYS A 148 2.19 7.83 -8.48
CA LYS A 148 2.76 6.55 -8.05
C LYS A 148 1.96 5.89 -6.92
N ALA A 149 0.81 6.44 -6.54
CA ALA A 149 -0.03 5.85 -5.49
C ALA A 149 -0.56 4.47 -5.97
N PRO A 150 -0.74 3.51 -5.04
CA PRO A 150 -1.20 2.17 -5.41
C PRO A 150 -2.61 2.19 -5.98
N ASN A 151 -2.91 1.27 -6.88
CA ASN A 151 -4.25 1.15 -7.45
C ASN A 151 -5.27 0.60 -6.46
N TYR A 152 -4.81 -0.22 -5.49
CA TYR A 152 -5.69 -0.88 -4.53
C TYR A 152 -5.19 -0.74 -3.10
N LEU A 153 -6.14 -0.69 -2.17
CA LEU A 153 -5.90 -0.65 -0.74
C LEU A 153 -6.66 -1.80 -0.08
N LEU A 154 -6.03 -2.50 0.86
CA LEU A 154 -6.71 -3.45 1.75
C LEU A 154 -6.38 -3.09 3.20
N LEU A 155 -7.32 -2.43 3.85
CA LEU A 155 -7.13 -1.91 5.20
C LEU A 155 -8.01 -2.67 6.18
N GLU A 156 -7.43 -3.05 7.32
CA GLU A 156 -8.14 -3.73 8.40
C GLU A 156 -8.27 -2.81 9.62
N ASN A 157 -9.41 -2.93 10.28
CA ASN A 157 -9.63 -2.39 11.60
C ASN A 157 -10.79 -3.14 12.29
N VAL A 158 -10.94 -2.93 13.60
CA VAL A 158 -12.03 -3.51 14.37
C VAL A 158 -13.36 -2.76 14.17
N ASP A 159 -14.48 -3.45 14.43
CA ASP A 159 -15.85 -2.95 14.21
C ASP A 159 -16.15 -1.61 14.92
N ARG A 160 -15.46 -1.34 16.02
CA ARG A 160 -15.58 -0.11 16.80
C ARG A 160 -15.30 1.14 15.97
N LEU A 161 -14.47 1.04 14.92
CA LEU A 161 -14.21 2.16 14.01
C LEU A 161 -15.49 2.74 13.42
N LEU A 162 -16.46 1.89 13.06
CA LEU A 162 -17.77 2.28 12.53
C LEU A 162 -18.60 3.11 13.53
N LYS A 163 -18.26 3.00 14.82
CA LYS A 163 -18.98 3.63 15.93
C LYS A 163 -18.21 4.82 16.50
N SER A 164 -17.02 5.13 15.99
CA SER A 164 -16.09 6.12 16.58
C SER A 164 -16.32 7.56 16.10
N PRO A 165 -16.09 8.57 16.96
CA PRO A 165 -15.85 8.46 18.40
C PRO A 165 -17.17 8.25 19.15
N ALA A 166 -17.07 7.86 20.43
CA ALA A 166 -18.26 7.66 21.28
C ALA A 166 -19.16 8.92 21.37
N SER A 167 -18.58 10.12 21.27
CA SER A 167 -19.31 11.39 21.29
C SER A 167 -20.02 11.72 19.97
N GLN A 168 -19.63 11.09 18.86
CA GLN A 168 -20.20 11.35 17.54
C GLN A 168 -20.06 10.12 16.64
N ARG A 169 -20.97 9.17 16.81
CA ARG A 169 -20.92 7.87 16.13
C ARG A 169 -20.66 7.97 14.63
N GLY A 170 -19.63 7.27 14.16
CA GLY A 170 -19.31 7.11 12.74
C GLY A 170 -18.52 8.26 12.11
N ARG A 171 -18.24 9.34 12.83
CA ARG A 171 -17.47 10.48 12.33
C ARG A 171 -16.07 10.07 11.87
N ASP A 172 -15.37 9.26 12.66
CA ASP A 172 -13.98 8.92 12.35
C ASP A 172 -13.89 8.03 11.10
N PHE A 173 -14.83 7.09 10.96
CA PHE A 173 -14.97 6.30 9.74
C PHE A 173 -15.35 7.17 8.53
N ALA A 174 -16.29 8.12 8.69
CA ALA A 174 -16.65 9.05 7.63
C ALA A 174 -15.46 9.93 7.17
N ILE A 175 -14.57 10.30 8.09
CA ILE A 175 -13.33 11.02 7.75
C ILE A 175 -12.41 10.15 6.92
N ILE A 176 -12.21 8.88 7.29
CA ILE A 176 -11.42 7.92 6.50
C ILE A 176 -11.98 7.80 5.08
N LEU A 177 -13.30 7.58 4.96
CA LEU A 177 -13.98 7.48 3.66
C LEU A 177 -13.83 8.77 2.84
N SER A 178 -14.05 9.94 3.45
CA SER A 178 -13.92 11.23 2.78
C SER A 178 -12.49 11.50 2.33
N SER A 179 -11.49 11.13 3.13
CA SER A 179 -10.07 11.29 2.81
C SER A 179 -9.66 10.38 1.64
N LEU A 180 -10.12 9.13 1.62
CA LEU A 180 -9.87 8.21 0.51
C LEU A 180 -10.56 8.68 -0.79
N ASN A 181 -11.80 9.12 -0.69
CA ASN A 181 -12.52 9.70 -1.82
C ASN A 181 -11.81 10.96 -2.38
N ALA A 182 -11.29 11.82 -1.51
CA ALA A 182 -10.52 13.00 -1.93
C ALA A 182 -9.21 12.64 -2.66
N LEU A 183 -8.66 11.44 -2.41
CA LEU A 183 -7.51 10.88 -3.12
C LEU A 183 -7.91 10.10 -4.40
N GLY A 184 -9.20 10.02 -4.72
CA GLY A 184 -9.70 9.35 -5.93
C GLY A 184 -10.02 7.85 -5.76
N TYR A 185 -10.00 7.32 -4.53
CA TYR A 185 -10.36 5.93 -4.28
C TYR A 185 -11.88 5.75 -4.11
N ALA A 186 -12.43 4.76 -4.79
CA ALA A 186 -13.72 4.18 -4.42
C ALA A 186 -13.52 3.20 -3.25
N VAL A 187 -14.40 3.26 -2.25
CA VAL A 187 -14.26 2.46 -1.02
C VAL A 187 -15.47 1.59 -0.79
N GLU A 188 -15.23 0.30 -0.60
CA GLU A 188 -16.18 -0.66 -0.06
C GLU A 188 -15.67 -1.19 1.28
N TRP A 189 -16.59 -1.58 2.17
CA TRP A 189 -16.24 -2.18 3.45
C TRP A 189 -17.23 -3.26 3.84
N ARG A 190 -16.76 -4.22 4.63
CA ARG A 190 -17.57 -5.27 5.25
C ARG A 190 -17.04 -5.56 6.65
N VAL A 191 -17.94 -5.99 7.54
CA VAL A 191 -17.55 -6.60 8.82
C VAL A 191 -17.61 -8.11 8.61
N ILE A 192 -16.48 -8.78 8.83
CA ILE A 192 -16.32 -10.22 8.63
C ILE A 192 -15.98 -10.84 9.99
N ASN A 193 -16.67 -11.92 10.35
CA ASN A 193 -16.32 -12.73 11.50
C ASN A 193 -15.45 -13.90 11.04
N ALA A 194 -14.31 -14.11 11.68
CA ALA A 194 -13.37 -15.16 11.30
C ALA A 194 -13.90 -16.59 11.52
N ALA A 195 -14.97 -16.74 12.30
CA ALA A 195 -15.61 -18.02 12.56
C ALA A 195 -16.68 -18.42 11.52
N ASP A 196 -17.06 -17.49 10.63
CA ASP A 196 -18.00 -17.76 9.53
C ASP A 196 -17.29 -18.50 8.38
#